data_AF-A0A534NFI3-F1
#
_entry.id   AF-A0A534NFI3-F1
#
_cell.length_a   1.000
_cell.length_b   1.000
_cell.length_c   1.000
_cell.angle_alpha   90.00
_cell.angle_beta   90.00
_cell.angle_gamma   90.00
#
_symmetry.space_group_name_H-M   'P 1'
#
loop_
_entity.id
_entity.type
_entity.pdbx_description
1 polymer ?
#
loop_
_entity_poly.entity_id
_entity_poly.type
_entity_poly.pdbx_seq_one_letter_code
_entity_poly.pdbx_strand_id
1 'polypeptide(L)'
;MSEMVVNHRARRAGRSKYGLSRTFKVVLDLMVVKFLASFATKPVYVFGGFGLLSFACAAVAFLWALYYKVAGLKDFVETPLPLVTVMFTLVGALSLLMGLLAELVVRTYYESQDKRPYLIAEELNRPEKPLPRAVGH
;
A
#
# COMPACT_ATOMS: atom_id res chain seq x y z
N MET A 1 33.36 -29.41 -19.11
CA MET A 1 33.27 -27.96 -19.33
C MET A 1 34.29 -27.30 -18.41
N SER A 2 35.33 -26.71 -18.98
CA SER A 2 36.44 -26.09 -18.26
C SER A 2 36.24 -24.57 -18.31
N GLU A 3 36.12 -23.93 -17.14
CA GLU A 3 36.12 -22.47 -17.04
C GLU A 3 37.54 -21.95 -17.24
N MET A 4 37.69 -21.07 -18.23
CA MET A 4 38.95 -20.45 -18.60
C MET A 4 39.11 -19.15 -17.79
N VAL A 5 40.19 -19.05 -17.02
CA VAL A 5 40.46 -17.88 -16.16
C VAL A 5 40.83 -16.68 -17.02
N VAL A 6 39.97 -15.65 -17.04
CA VAL A 6 40.21 -14.39 -17.75
C VAL A 6 40.80 -13.35 -16.81
N ASN A 7 41.83 -12.65 -17.30
CA ASN A 7 42.56 -11.61 -16.58
C ASN A 7 41.69 -10.36 -16.32
N HIS A 8 41.30 -10.12 -15.07
CA HIS A 8 40.60 -8.90 -14.67
C HIS A 8 41.61 -7.75 -14.47
N ARG A 9 41.70 -6.84 -15.45
CA ARG A 9 42.30 -5.51 -15.20
C ARG A 9 41.34 -4.68 -14.33
N ALA A 10 41.78 -4.32 -13.12
CA ALA A 10 41.04 -3.42 -12.24
C ALA A 10 40.94 -2.01 -12.85
N ARG A 11 39.73 -1.49 -13.03
CA ARG A 11 39.51 -0.12 -13.51
C ARG A 11 39.86 0.89 -12.41
N ARG A 12 40.79 1.80 -12.71
CA ARG A 12 41.06 2.99 -11.89
C ARG A 12 40.05 4.09 -12.25
N ALA A 13 39.35 4.59 -11.23
CA ALA A 13 38.59 5.83 -11.19
C ALA A 13 37.48 6.03 -12.25
N GLY A 14 36.25 5.76 -11.86
CA GLY A 14 35.05 6.34 -12.47
C GLY A 14 34.10 6.76 -11.36
N ARG A 15 33.80 8.06 -11.23
CA ARG A 15 32.70 8.49 -10.35
C ARG A 15 31.44 7.78 -10.81
N SER A 16 30.76 7.09 -9.90
CA SER A 16 29.50 6.42 -10.18
C SER A 16 28.42 7.45 -10.50
N LYS A 17 28.30 7.81 -11.77
CA LYS A 17 27.20 8.62 -12.33
C LYS A 17 26.02 7.74 -12.78
N TYR A 18 26.14 6.41 -12.62
CA TYR A 18 25.24 5.36 -13.12
C TYR A 18 24.29 4.77 -12.05
N GLY A 19 24.56 5.00 -10.76
CA GLY A 19 23.90 4.25 -9.68
C GLY A 19 22.60 4.85 -9.16
N LEU A 20 22.54 6.17 -8.94
CA LEU A 20 21.46 6.77 -8.16
C LEU A 20 20.07 6.58 -8.78
N SER A 21 19.90 6.88 -10.07
CA SER A 21 18.59 6.81 -10.73
C SER A 21 18.02 5.39 -10.77
N ARG A 22 18.87 4.37 -10.94
CA ARG A 22 18.45 2.97 -10.94
C ARG A 22 18.17 2.47 -9.52
N THR A 23 18.98 2.85 -8.54
CA THR A 23 18.73 2.52 -7.14
C THR A 23 17.42 3.14 -6.65
N PHE A 24 17.12 4.40 -6.97
CA PHE A 24 15.83 5.03 -6.63
C PHE A 24 14.66 4.33 -7.32
N LYS A 25 14.77 3.97 -8.61
CA LYS A 25 13.74 3.18 -9.29
C LYS A 25 13.50 1.83 -8.62
N VAL A 26 14.56 1.11 -8.28
CA VAL A 26 14.46 -0.21 -7.63
C VAL A 26 13.85 -0.09 -6.23
N VAL A 27 14.22 0.94 -5.45
CA VAL A 27 13.61 1.19 -4.13
C VAL A 27 12.13 1.54 -4.26
N LEU A 28 11.75 2.41 -5.20
CA LEU A 28 10.35 2.73 -5.48
C LEU A 28 9.58 1.49 -5.95
N ASP A 29 10.17 0.67 -6.80
CA ASP A 29 9.56 -0.56 -7.32
C ASP A 29 9.36 -1.59 -6.19
N LEU A 30 10.35 -1.79 -5.33
CA LEU A 30 10.21 -2.60 -4.11
C LEU A 30 9.13 -2.04 -3.17
N MET A 31 9.03 -0.71 -3.06
CA MET A 31 8.00 -0.07 -2.25
C MET A 31 6.61 -0.36 -2.83
N VAL A 32 6.44 -0.27 -4.16
CA VAL A 32 5.19 -0.59 -4.87
C VAL A 32 4.86 -2.07 -4.78
N VAL A 33 5.82 -2.98 -4.98
CA VAL A 33 5.59 -4.44 -4.87
C VAL A 33 5.22 -4.81 -3.43
N LYS A 34 5.94 -4.28 -2.44
CA LYS A 34 5.63 -4.50 -1.02
C LYS A 34 4.28 -3.88 -0.66
N PHE A 35 3.95 -2.71 -1.20
CA PHE A 35 2.64 -2.09 -1.11
C PHE A 35 1.63 -3.12 -1.64
N LEU A 36 1.62 -3.43 -2.95
CA LEU A 36 0.66 -4.34 -3.57
C LEU A 36 0.47 -5.66 -2.81
N ALA A 37 1.57 -6.28 -2.36
CA ALA A 37 1.53 -7.51 -1.57
C ALA A 37 0.88 -7.32 -0.18
N SER A 38 1.10 -6.18 0.47
CA SER A 38 0.55 -5.85 1.79
C SER A 38 -0.89 -5.30 1.73
N PHE A 39 -1.29 -4.61 0.64
CA PHE A 39 -2.67 -4.15 0.40
C PHE A 39 -3.65 -5.30 0.20
N ALA A 40 -3.19 -6.43 -0.32
CA ALA A 40 -4.01 -7.62 -0.47
C ALA A 40 -4.43 -8.22 0.89
N THR A 41 -3.71 -7.93 1.97
CA THR A 41 -3.97 -8.56 3.27
C THR A 41 -4.54 -7.62 4.32
N LYS A 42 -4.00 -6.40 4.51
CA LYS A 42 -4.45 -5.44 5.54
C LYS A 42 -4.13 -3.96 5.20
N PRO A 43 -4.88 -3.32 4.29
CA PRO A 43 -4.60 -1.95 3.81
C PRO A 43 -4.67 -0.86 4.90
N VAL A 44 -5.44 -1.09 5.98
CA VAL A 44 -5.53 -0.15 7.13
C VAL A 44 -4.19 0.09 7.80
N TYR A 45 -3.27 -0.88 7.84
CA TYR A 45 -2.02 -0.71 8.60
C TYR A 45 -1.09 0.34 7.98
N VAL A 46 -1.10 0.46 6.65
CA VAL A 46 -0.23 1.41 5.95
C VAL A 46 -0.79 2.82 6.07
N PHE A 47 -2.04 3.01 5.64
CA PHE A 47 -2.69 4.32 5.66
C PHE A 47 -3.08 4.76 7.08
N GLY A 48 -3.43 3.82 7.96
CA GLY A 48 -3.66 4.03 9.38
C GLY A 48 -2.39 4.46 10.11
N GLY A 49 -1.28 3.75 9.87
CA GLY A 49 0.03 4.11 10.43
C GLY A 49 0.52 5.48 9.97
N PHE A 50 0.40 5.78 8.67
CA PHE A 50 0.73 7.11 8.15
C PHE A 50 -0.19 8.20 8.73
N GLY A 51 -1.49 7.92 8.85
CA GLY A 51 -2.46 8.83 9.46
C GLY A 51 -2.12 9.16 10.90
N LEU A 52 -1.81 8.14 11.72
CA LEU A 52 -1.38 8.31 13.11
C LEU A 52 -0.08 9.11 13.23
N LEU A 53 0.91 8.84 12.37
CA LEU A 53 2.14 9.62 12.33
C LEU A 53 1.86 11.09 11.99
N SER A 54 0.98 11.34 11.02
CA SER A 54 0.55 12.69 10.65
C SER A 54 -0.14 13.40 11.81
N PHE A 55 -1.00 12.72 12.57
CA PHE A 55 -1.62 13.28 13.77
C PHE A 55 -0.61 13.55 14.88
N ALA A 56 0.40 12.69 15.06
CA ALA A 56 1.47 12.94 16.01
C ALA A 56 2.25 14.22 15.64
N CYS A 57 2.59 14.41 14.37
CA CYS A 57 3.21 15.63 13.87
C CYS A 57 2.31 16.86 14.07
N ALA A 58 1.00 16.74 13.81
CA ALA A 58 0.03 17.81 14.06
C ALA A 58 -0.03 18.17 15.55
N ALA A 59 -0.04 17.18 16.45
CA ALA A 59 -0.06 17.40 17.89
C ALA A 59 1.22 18.13 18.36
N VAL A 60 2.39 17.74 17.87
CA VAL A 60 3.65 18.43 18.19
C VAL A 60 3.60 19.88 17.68
N ALA A 61 3.19 20.11 16.43
CA ALA A 61 3.08 21.46 15.87
C ALA A 61 2.07 22.33 16.66
N PHE A 62 0.95 21.74 17.07
CA PHE A 62 -0.07 22.40 17.87
C PHE A 62 0.44 22.79 19.26
N LEU A 63 1.07 21.85 19.97
CA LEU A 63 1.65 22.10 21.30
C LEU A 63 2.73 23.18 21.23
N TRP A 64 3.51 23.19 20.15
CA TRP A 64 4.52 24.23 19.93
C TRP A 64 3.90 25.60 19.65
N ALA A 65 2.83 25.66 18.86
CA ALA A 65 2.08 26.89 18.63
C ALA A 65 1.44 27.40 19.94
N LEU A 66 0.86 26.49 20.73
CA LEU A 66 0.25 26.81 22.01
C LEU A 66 1.27 27.34 23.02
N TYR A 67 2.47 26.75 23.06
CA TYR A 67 3.57 27.25 23.87
C TYR A 67 3.92 28.71 23.55
N TYR A 68 4.05 29.06 22.26
CA TYR A 68 4.32 30.45 21.86
C TYR A 68 3.22 31.42 22.30
N LYS A 69 1.95 30.98 22.22
CA LYS A 69 0.80 31.78 22.64
C LYS A 69 0.77 31.99 24.15
N VAL A 70 0.96 30.93 24.93
CA VAL A 70 0.89 30.97 26.41
C VAL A 70 2.10 31.69 27.00
N ALA A 71 3.28 31.54 26.38
CA ALA A 71 4.48 32.27 26.77
C ALA A 71 4.46 33.77 26.38
N GLY A 72 3.42 34.23 25.66
CA GLY A 72 3.28 35.62 25.21
C GLY A 72 4.35 36.06 24.21
N LEU A 73 5.02 35.11 23.54
CA LEU A 73 6.14 35.39 22.64
C LEU A 73 5.66 35.83 21.26
N LYS A 74 4.64 35.15 20.71
CA LYS A 74 4.08 35.40 19.37
C LYS A 74 2.62 34.98 19.31
N ASP A 75 1.85 35.69 18.49
CA ASP A 75 0.48 35.31 18.20
C ASP A 75 0.39 34.21 17.13
N PHE A 76 -0.73 33.48 17.12
CA PHE A 76 -0.97 32.41 16.14
C PHE A 76 -0.85 32.90 14.68
N VAL A 77 -1.23 34.15 14.41
CA VAL A 77 -1.18 34.74 13.06
C VAL A 77 0.25 34.99 12.58
N GLU A 78 1.19 35.17 13.51
CA GLU A 78 2.58 35.50 13.19
C GLU A 78 3.45 34.26 12.95
N THR A 79 2.92 33.07 13.20
CA THR A 79 3.65 31.81 13.04
C THR A 79 2.94 30.90 12.03
N PRO A 80 3.66 30.19 11.16
CA PRO A 80 3.03 29.24 10.22
C PRO A 80 2.57 27.94 10.91
N LEU A 81 2.83 27.78 12.22
CA LEU A 81 2.58 26.55 12.98
C LEU A 81 1.10 26.13 13.03
N PRO A 82 0.12 27.04 13.18
CA PRO A 82 -1.30 26.67 13.12
C PRO A 82 -1.69 26.12 11.73
N LEU A 83 -1.17 26.72 10.65
CA LEU A 83 -1.41 26.23 9.30
C LEU A 83 -0.83 24.83 9.11
N VAL A 84 0.41 24.60 9.56
CA VAL A 84 1.06 23.28 9.54
C VAL A 84 0.24 22.26 10.33
N THR A 85 -0.27 22.63 11.50
CA THR A 85 -1.14 21.77 12.32
C THR A 85 -2.38 21.33 11.54
N VAL A 86 -3.08 22.28 10.92
CA VAL A 86 -4.29 21.99 10.12
C VAL A 86 -3.96 21.11 8.92
N MET A 87 -2.86 21.38 8.21
CA MET A 87 -2.43 20.55 7.07
C MET A 87 -2.15 19.11 7.48
N PHE A 88 -1.37 18.87 8.53
CA PHE A 88 -1.09 17.51 9.01
C PHE A 88 -2.34 16.82 9.57
N THR A 89 -3.25 17.57 10.19
CA THR A 89 -4.54 17.03 10.65
C THR A 89 -5.40 16.56 9.48
N LEU A 90 -5.51 17.37 8.43
CA LEU A 90 -6.25 17.04 7.21
C LEU A 90 -5.64 15.83 6.49
N VAL A 91 -4.32 15.83 6.29
CA VAL A 91 -3.61 14.69 5.67
C VAL A 91 -3.77 13.42 6.51
N GLY A 92 -3.70 13.53 7.83
CA GLY A 92 -3.92 12.41 8.75
C GLY A 92 -5.33 11.84 8.61
N ALA A 93 -6.35 12.70 8.62
CA ALA A 93 -7.75 12.31 8.46
C ALA A 93 -8.01 11.67 7.09
N LEU A 94 -7.54 12.28 6.00
CA LEU A 94 -7.67 11.75 4.64
C LEU A 94 -7.00 10.38 4.52
N SER A 95 -5.84 10.20 5.14
CA SER A 95 -5.16 8.90 5.16
C SER A 95 -5.96 7.85 5.94
N LEU A 96 -6.49 8.17 7.12
CA LEU A 96 -7.34 7.23 7.85
C LEU A 96 -8.57 6.81 7.03
N LEU A 97 -9.24 7.77 6.40
CA LEU A 97 -10.39 7.51 5.53
C LEU A 97 -9.99 6.64 4.33
N MET A 98 -8.85 6.91 3.71
CA MET A 98 -8.33 6.11 2.61
C MET A 98 -8.03 4.67 3.06
N GLY A 99 -7.48 4.48 4.26
CA GLY A 99 -7.26 3.17 4.85
C GLY A 99 -8.54 2.38 5.07
N LEU A 100 -9.57 3.03 5.60
CA LEU A 100 -10.88 2.41 5.83
C LEU A 100 -11.58 2.08 4.50
N LEU A 101 -11.53 2.98 3.52
CA LEU A 101 -12.05 2.74 2.17
C LEU A 101 -11.34 1.56 1.50
N ALA A 102 -10.02 1.50 1.59
CA ALA A 102 -9.26 0.39 1.03
C ALA A 102 -9.62 -0.95 1.70
N GLU A 103 -9.84 -0.98 3.02
CA GLU A 103 -10.32 -2.17 3.73
C GLU A 103 -11.69 -2.62 3.23
N LEU A 104 -12.62 -1.68 3.03
CA LEU A 104 -13.95 -1.98 2.49
C LEU A 104 -13.87 -2.53 1.06
N VAL A 105 -13.06 -1.91 0.20
CA VAL A 105 -12.84 -2.36 -1.19
C VAL A 105 -12.22 -3.75 -1.24
N VAL A 106 -11.24 -4.03 -0.38
CA VAL A 106 -10.61 -5.36 -0.30
C VAL A 106 -11.63 -6.40 0.16
N ARG A 107 -12.43 -6.10 1.19
CA ARG A 107 -13.49 -7.00 1.66
C ARG A 107 -14.52 -7.28 0.60
N THR A 108 -15.06 -6.26 -0.07
CA THR A 108 -16.05 -6.46 -1.14
C THR A 108 -15.45 -7.18 -2.34
N TYR A 109 -14.17 -6.94 -2.69
CA TYR A 109 -13.48 -7.67 -3.74
C TYR A 109 -13.35 -9.17 -3.43
N TYR A 110 -12.93 -9.52 -2.21
CA TYR A 110 -12.80 -10.93 -1.81
C TYR A 110 -14.15 -11.61 -1.58
N GLU A 111 -15.14 -10.90 -1.03
CA GLU A 111 -16.51 -11.41 -0.83
C GLU A 111 -17.26 -11.60 -2.16
N SER A 112 -17.04 -10.73 -3.15
CA SER A 112 -17.57 -10.89 -4.51
C SER A 112 -16.83 -11.98 -5.30
N GLN A 113 -15.61 -12.34 -4.91
CA GLN A 113 -14.87 -13.46 -5.46
C GLN A 113 -15.17 -14.78 -4.74
N ASP A 114 -16.45 -15.05 -4.45
CA ASP A 114 -17.00 -16.36 -4.08
C ASP A 114 -16.87 -17.41 -5.22
N LYS A 115 -15.69 -17.43 -5.86
CA LYS A 115 -15.23 -18.42 -6.81
C LYS A 115 -14.77 -19.62 -6.00
N ARG A 116 -15.63 -20.62 -5.94
CA ARG A 116 -15.28 -21.97 -5.48
C ARG A 116 -13.96 -22.39 -6.15
N PRO A 117 -12.95 -22.87 -5.40
CA PRO A 117 -11.62 -23.16 -5.92
C PRO A 117 -11.57 -24.53 -6.62
N TYR A 118 -12.61 -24.88 -7.38
CA TYR A 118 -12.69 -26.13 -8.10
C TYR A 118 -13.36 -25.89 -9.44
N LEU A 119 -12.61 -26.10 -10.51
CA LEU A 119 -13.17 -26.41 -11.82
C LEU A 119 -13.63 -27.86 -11.73
N ILE A 120 -14.94 -28.11 -11.70
CA ILE A 120 -15.49 -29.46 -11.82
C ILE A 120 -15.19 -29.91 -13.25
N ALA A 121 -14.14 -30.72 -13.41
CA ALA A 121 -13.76 -31.27 -14.71
C ALA A 121 -14.71 -32.39 -15.14
N GLU A 122 -15.27 -33.17 -14.21
CA GLU A 122 -16.26 -34.20 -14.51
C GLU A 122 -17.02 -34.63 -13.24
N GLU A 123 -18.36 -34.67 -13.31
CA GLU A 123 -19.20 -35.30 -12.28
C GLU A 123 -19.36 -36.79 -12.61
N LEU A 124 -18.66 -37.67 -11.88
CA LEU A 124 -18.64 -39.11 -12.15
C LEU A 124 -19.91 -39.87 -11.69
N ASN A 125 -20.97 -39.16 -11.26
CA ASN A 125 -22.15 -39.81 -10.67
C ASN A 125 -23.45 -39.01 -10.83
N ARG A 126 -23.78 -38.62 -12.07
CA ARG A 126 -25.12 -38.15 -12.38
C ARG A 126 -26.03 -39.36 -12.58
N PRO A 127 -27.11 -39.56 -11.80
CA PRO A 127 -28.09 -40.58 -12.12
C PRO A 127 -28.65 -40.28 -13.51
N GLU A 128 -28.56 -41.26 -14.41
CA GLU A 128 -29.04 -41.15 -15.79
C GLU A 128 -30.47 -40.60 -15.81
N LYS A 129 -30.66 -39.51 -16.54
CA LYS A 129 -31.98 -38.95 -16.81
C LYS A 129 -32.74 -40.02 -17.62
N PRO A 130 -33.90 -40.53 -17.17
CA PRO A 130 -34.61 -41.56 -17.91
C PRO A 130 -34.99 -41.01 -19.29
N LEU A 131 -34.63 -41.76 -20.34
CA LEU A 131 -35.01 -41.44 -21.71
C LEU A 131 -36.55 -41.37 -21.81
N PRO A 132 -37.12 -40.39 -22.52
CA PRO A 132 -38.56 -40.37 -22.78
C PRO A 132 -38.91 -41.66 -23.53
N ARG A 133 -39.83 -42.45 -22.95
CA ARG A 133 -40.40 -43.59 -23.69
C ARG A 133 -41.04 -43.04 -24.95
N ALA A 134 -40.52 -43.45 -26.11
CA ALA A 134 -41.22 -43.27 -27.36
C ALA A 134 -42.57 -43.98 -27.23
N VAL A 135 -43.64 -43.20 -27.14
CA VAL A 135 -45.01 -43.69 -27.23
C VAL A 135 -45.20 -44.09 -28.69
N GLY A 136 -45.15 -45.40 -28.93
CA GLY A 136 -45.53 -46.00 -30.19
C GLY A 136 -47.03 -45.79 -30.45
N HIS A 137 -47.33 -45.56 -31.72
CA HIS A 137 -48.67 -45.52 -32.31
C HIS A 137 -49.46 -46.80 -32.07
#